data_AF-A0A2Z6LPL1-F1
#
_entry.id   AF-A0A2Z6LPL1-F1
#
_cell.length_a   1.000
_cell.length_b   1.000
_cell.length_c   1.000
_cell.angle_alpha   90.00
_cell.angle_beta   90.00
_cell.angle_gamma   90.00
#
_symmetry.space_group_name_H-M   'P 1'
#
loop_
_entity.id
_entity.type
_entity.pdbx_description
1 polymer ?
#
loop_
_entity_poly.entity_id
_entity_poly.type
_entity_poly.pdbx_seq_one_letter_code
_entity_poly.pdbx_strand_id
1 'polypeptide(L)'
;MAHVSNVDDDVGSSQSLTTATKRRQLTTSVGTLTTTPPPLLHNLPFDLVADNILCRLPVKLLLQLKCVCKSWKYLISDPKFAKKHLRFSTKLQRYHIMVNSTLDLKKFLVYDSIISSIFSTSSSVTQTQRICPVGFNPSDFSTCDGIICFPIDTTSAVLWNPSIRKLKILPPLIPAFDERLYCCAYTFGYDHFIDNYKIIGISLYINKKEVSVNTLGTDYWRRIEDFPCSGSIQGKGTFVSGTVNWLAVDDSCDYAIVSLDLEKESYQYLPLPYHNKVGNNFWSLEVVKDCLCIFANMDMSLDVLIMKEYGKKESWTKLYNVPYLGLYFHSKALYISEYDQLLMGFYEPGSSIYKLVVYDSKKCTMKIPNIQNISRRLAVYLESLISPCS
;
A
#
# COMPACT_ATOMS: atom_id res chain seq x y z
N MET A 1 -19.76 -50.05 -56.92
CA MET A 1 -18.45 -49.88 -57.56
C MET A 1 -17.45 -49.77 -56.40
N ALA A 2 -16.79 -50.82 -55.91
CA ALA A 2 -15.86 -51.76 -56.58
C ALA A 2 -14.57 -51.04 -57.06
N HIS A 3 -13.32 -51.39 -56.72
CA HIS A 3 -12.71 -52.55 -55.99
C HIS A 3 -11.74 -52.06 -54.88
N VAL A 4 -11.26 -52.80 -53.86
CA VAL A 4 -11.36 -54.22 -53.42
C VAL A 4 -10.48 -55.28 -54.13
N SER A 5 -9.17 -55.34 -53.78
CA SER A 5 -8.30 -56.55 -53.59
C SER A 5 -6.80 -56.18 -53.54
N ASN A 6 -5.81 -56.91 -52.97
CA ASN A 6 -5.71 -58.05 -52.01
C ASN A 6 -4.24 -58.04 -51.42
N VAL A 7 -3.94 -58.42 -50.16
CA VAL A 7 -3.70 -59.80 -49.59
C VAL A 7 -2.44 -60.44 -50.24
N ASP A 8 -1.36 -60.87 -49.56
CA ASP A 8 -1.22 -61.83 -48.42
C ASP A 8 0.01 -61.62 -47.49
N ASP A 9 -0.11 -62.10 -46.24
CA ASP A 9 0.79 -62.86 -45.33
C ASP A 9 2.32 -63.02 -45.58
N ASP A 10 3.13 -63.03 -44.50
CA ASP A 10 3.64 -64.28 -43.85
C ASP A 10 4.36 -64.05 -42.48
N VAL A 11 4.64 -65.15 -41.78
CA VAL A 11 5.13 -65.37 -40.40
C VAL A 11 6.64 -65.13 -40.21
N GLY A 12 7.12 -64.78 -39.00
CA GLY A 12 8.57 -64.81 -38.74
C GLY A 12 9.15 -64.27 -37.41
N SER A 13 8.87 -64.96 -36.30
CA SER A 13 9.72 -65.10 -35.08
C SER A 13 11.03 -64.27 -34.87
N SER A 14 11.10 -63.65 -33.68
CA SER A 14 12.19 -63.80 -32.66
C SER A 14 13.34 -62.78 -32.49
N GLN A 15 13.78 -62.75 -31.22
CA GLN A 15 15.03 -62.29 -30.61
C GLN A 15 15.24 -60.80 -30.27
N SER A 16 15.40 -60.58 -28.97
CA SER A 16 15.87 -59.37 -28.30
C SER A 16 17.37 -59.15 -28.48
N LEU A 17 17.79 -57.89 -28.65
CA LEU A 17 19.14 -57.46 -28.29
C LEU A 17 19.16 -56.12 -27.55
N THR A 18 19.69 -56.16 -26.35
CA THR A 18 20.11 -54.99 -25.56
C THR A 18 21.37 -54.35 -26.13
N THR A 19 21.40 -53.02 -26.26
CA THR A 19 22.63 -52.27 -26.58
C THR A 19 22.91 -51.21 -25.53
N ALA A 20 23.90 -51.49 -24.66
CA ALA A 20 24.46 -50.51 -23.73
C ALA A 20 25.72 -49.88 -24.34
N THR A 21 25.82 -48.55 -24.36
CA THR A 21 27.00 -47.87 -24.92
C THR A 21 27.52 -46.72 -24.06
N LYS A 22 28.61 -47.03 -23.32
CA LYS A 22 29.72 -46.16 -22.87
C LYS A 22 29.41 -44.82 -22.18
N ARG A 23 29.53 -44.84 -20.85
CA ARG A 23 29.86 -43.67 -20.01
C ARG A 23 31.29 -43.20 -20.33
N ARG A 24 31.45 -41.99 -20.86
CA ARG A 24 32.75 -41.38 -21.20
C ARG A 24 33.37 -40.78 -19.92
N GLN A 25 34.47 -41.33 -19.42
CA GLN A 25 35.24 -40.71 -18.33
C GLN A 25 36.04 -39.52 -18.88
N LEU A 26 35.88 -38.34 -18.29
CA LEU A 26 36.83 -37.23 -18.45
C LEU A 26 37.83 -37.28 -17.30
N THR A 27 39.10 -37.51 -17.62
CA THR A 27 40.21 -37.36 -16.68
C THR A 27 40.51 -35.88 -16.49
N THR A 28 40.28 -35.35 -15.30
CA THR A 28 40.64 -33.97 -14.94
C THR A 28 42.10 -33.90 -14.52
N SER A 29 42.94 -33.18 -15.28
CA SER A 29 44.30 -32.87 -14.83
C SER A 29 44.27 -31.73 -13.80
N VAL A 30 44.92 -31.94 -12.66
CA VAL A 30 45.05 -30.92 -11.61
C VAL A 30 46.23 -30.01 -11.98
N GLY A 31 45.92 -28.91 -12.66
CA GLY A 31 46.86 -27.81 -12.87
C GLY A 31 46.82 -26.85 -11.67
N THR A 32 47.83 -26.90 -10.80
CA THR A 32 47.91 -26.04 -9.61
C THR A 32 48.26 -24.59 -10.00
N LEU A 33 47.25 -23.80 -10.35
CA LEU A 33 47.41 -22.36 -10.51
C LEU A 33 47.45 -21.70 -9.13
N THR A 34 48.65 -21.35 -8.67
CA THR A 34 48.86 -20.47 -7.52
C THR A 34 48.40 -19.05 -7.87
N THR A 35 47.10 -18.79 -7.73
CA THR A 35 46.56 -17.44 -7.77
C THR A 35 46.93 -16.71 -6.48
N THR A 36 47.73 -15.66 -6.61
CA THR A 36 47.85 -14.65 -5.55
C THR A 36 46.45 -14.11 -5.23
N PRO A 37 46.07 -13.97 -3.95
CA PRO A 37 44.78 -13.39 -3.61
C PRO A 37 44.74 -11.96 -4.16
N PRO A 38 43.63 -11.53 -4.80
CA PRO A 38 43.48 -10.14 -5.23
C PRO A 38 43.65 -9.23 -4.01
N PRO A 39 44.22 -8.03 -4.17
CA PRO A 39 44.48 -7.12 -3.06
C PRO A 39 43.16 -6.89 -2.31
N LEU A 40 43.20 -7.15 -0.99
CA LEU A 40 42.07 -6.97 -0.10
C LEU A 40 41.54 -5.54 -0.27
N LEU A 41 40.38 -5.42 -0.94
CA LEU A 41 39.52 -4.24 -0.82
C LEU A 41 39.35 -4.02 0.68
N HIS A 42 39.97 -2.96 1.20
CA HIS A 42 40.00 -2.66 2.64
C HIS A 42 38.61 -2.88 3.20
N ASN A 43 38.47 -3.90 4.07
CA ASN A 43 37.17 -4.35 4.54
C ASN A 43 36.47 -3.16 5.21
N LEU A 44 35.55 -2.50 4.51
CA LEU A 44 34.63 -1.58 5.17
C LEU A 44 33.96 -2.38 6.28
N PRO A 45 33.98 -1.91 7.54
CA PRO A 45 33.23 -2.52 8.63
C PRO A 45 31.84 -2.91 8.15
N PHE A 46 31.44 -4.16 8.40
CA PHE A 46 30.18 -4.70 7.90
C PHE A 46 28.99 -3.81 8.28
N ASP A 47 29.06 -3.23 9.48
CA ASP A 47 28.10 -2.26 10.00
C ASP A 47 28.05 -0.97 9.17
N LEU A 48 29.19 -0.43 8.70
CA LEU A 48 29.20 0.75 7.82
C LEU A 48 28.60 0.46 6.45
N VAL A 49 28.81 -0.74 5.90
CA VAL A 49 28.17 -1.18 4.64
C VAL A 49 26.65 -1.28 4.86
N ALA A 50 26.22 -1.98 5.91
CA ALA A 50 24.82 -2.09 6.31
C ALA A 50 24.14 -0.72 6.46
N ASP A 51 24.80 0.17 7.22
CA ASP A 51 24.23 1.40 7.74
C ASP A 51 24.23 2.59 6.77
N ASN A 52 25.10 2.55 5.75
CA ASN A 52 25.22 3.66 4.80
C ASN A 52 24.91 3.25 3.37
N ILE A 53 25.11 1.98 2.99
CA ILE A 53 24.92 1.50 1.63
C ILE A 53 23.61 0.70 1.53
N LEU A 54 23.45 -0.34 2.36
CA LEU A 54 22.39 -1.33 2.16
C LEU A 54 21.01 -0.81 2.54
N CYS A 55 20.90 -0.10 3.66
CA CYS A 55 19.65 0.56 4.05
C CYS A 55 19.15 1.58 3.01
N ARG A 56 19.99 1.98 2.04
CA ARG A 56 19.63 2.86 0.92
C ARG A 56 19.28 2.10 -0.36
N LEU A 57 19.37 0.77 -0.44
CA LEU A 57 19.00 0.02 -1.64
C LEU A 57 17.48 -0.21 -1.74
N PRO A 58 16.91 -0.35 -2.95
CA PRO A 58 15.54 -0.81 -3.13
C PRO A 58 15.31 -2.21 -2.56
N VAL A 59 14.11 -2.46 -2.04
CA VAL A 59 13.73 -3.74 -1.41
C VAL A 59 13.98 -4.93 -2.34
N LYS A 60 13.71 -4.79 -3.65
CA LYS A 60 13.95 -5.86 -4.64
C LYS A 60 15.40 -6.34 -4.64
N LEU A 61 16.38 -5.43 -4.58
CA LEU A 61 17.80 -5.80 -4.54
C LEU A 61 18.17 -6.41 -3.18
N LEU A 62 17.64 -5.86 -2.08
CA LEU A 62 17.87 -6.37 -0.73
C LEU A 62 17.37 -7.81 -0.56
N LEU A 63 16.23 -8.17 -1.15
CA LEU A 63 15.72 -9.53 -1.17
C LEU A 63 16.60 -10.49 -2.00
N GLN A 64 17.20 -10.03 -3.10
CA GLN A 64 18.18 -10.80 -3.87
C GLN A 64 19.49 -10.99 -3.08
N LEU A 65 19.94 -9.97 -2.36
CA LEU A 65 21.14 -10.03 -1.51
C LEU A 65 21.01 -11.01 -0.34
N LYS A 66 19.79 -11.30 0.16
CA LYS A 66 19.54 -12.39 1.13
C LYS A 66 19.95 -13.77 0.60
N CYS A 67 20.04 -13.96 -0.71
CA CYS A 67 20.46 -15.22 -1.33
C CYS A 67 21.99 -15.34 -1.50
N VAL A 68 22.76 -14.26 -1.33
CA VAL A 68 24.20 -14.23 -1.60
C VAL A 68 25.01 -14.86 -0.45
N CYS A 69 24.74 -14.51 0.81
CA CYS A 69 25.44 -15.07 1.96
C CYS A 69 24.63 -14.96 3.26
N LYS A 70 24.96 -15.80 4.25
CA LYS A 70 24.28 -15.87 5.56
C LYS A 70 24.27 -14.53 6.31
N SER A 71 25.36 -13.77 6.29
CA SER A 71 25.47 -12.46 6.98
C SER A 71 24.47 -11.44 6.41
N TRP A 72 24.34 -11.38 5.08
CA TRP A 72 23.36 -10.53 4.41
C TRP A 72 21.93 -10.98 4.68
N LYS A 73 21.68 -12.30 4.67
CA LYS A 73 20.37 -12.86 5.04
C LYS A 73 19.97 -12.47 6.46
N TYR A 74 20.89 -12.59 7.42
CA TYR A 74 20.65 -12.23 8.82
C TYR A 74 20.37 -10.73 8.96
N LEU A 75 21.30 -9.89 8.50
CA LEU A 75 21.20 -8.42 8.57
C LEU A 75 19.90 -7.89 7.96
N ILE A 76 19.57 -8.27 6.72
CA ILE A 76 18.38 -7.76 6.01
C ILE A 76 17.09 -8.40 6.58
N SER A 77 17.18 -9.32 7.54
CA SER A 77 16.03 -9.87 8.28
C SER A 77 15.91 -9.34 9.71
N ASP A 78 16.87 -8.54 10.19
CA ASP A 78 16.80 -7.85 11.48
C ASP A 78 15.72 -6.74 11.44
N PRO A 79 14.75 -6.73 12.37
CA PRO A 79 13.80 -5.63 12.53
C PRO A 79 14.46 -4.24 12.65
N LYS A 80 15.64 -4.13 13.27
CA LYS A 80 16.38 -2.85 13.37
C LYS A 80 16.84 -2.37 12.00
N PHE A 81 17.34 -3.26 11.16
CA PHE A 81 17.68 -2.94 9.77
C PHE A 81 16.44 -2.55 8.97
N ALA A 82 15.30 -3.23 9.17
CA ALA A 82 14.04 -2.88 8.51
C ALA A 82 13.53 -1.48 8.91
N LYS A 83 13.58 -1.12 10.20
CA LYS A 83 13.25 0.24 10.69
C LYS A 83 14.24 1.29 10.15
N LYS A 84 15.52 0.96 9.98
CA LYS A 84 16.52 1.85 9.37
C LYS A 84 16.30 2.05 7.87
N HIS A 85 16.02 0.97 7.13
CA HIS A 85 15.65 1.00 5.71
C HIS A 85 14.40 1.86 5.47
N LEU A 86 13.36 1.68 6.30
CA LEU A 86 12.13 2.48 6.27
C LEU A 86 12.42 3.98 6.33
N ARG A 87 13.23 4.45 7.29
CA ARG A 87 13.63 5.87 7.41
C ARG A 87 14.31 6.40 6.14
N PHE A 88 15.14 5.59 5.50
CA PHE A 88 15.76 5.95 4.22
C PHE A 88 14.77 5.92 3.05
N SER A 89 13.82 4.98 3.01
CA SER A 89 12.76 4.98 2.01
C SER A 89 11.87 6.21 2.09
N THR A 90 11.49 6.66 3.30
CA THR A 90 10.76 7.93 3.49
C THR A 90 11.58 9.11 2.97
N LYS A 91 12.85 9.22 3.41
CA LYS A 91 13.75 10.30 2.99
C LYS A 91 14.04 10.31 1.48
N LEU A 92 14.00 9.15 0.82
CA LEU A 92 14.21 9.00 -0.64
C LEU A 92 12.88 8.94 -1.42
N GLN A 93 11.75 9.23 -0.75
CA GLN A 93 10.39 9.23 -1.31
C GLN A 93 10.06 8.02 -2.18
N ARG A 94 10.35 6.81 -1.68
CA ARG A 94 10.09 5.55 -2.39
C ARG A 94 8.63 5.14 -2.36
N TYR A 95 7.75 6.06 -2.67
CA TYR A 95 6.32 5.78 -2.76
C TYR A 95 6.00 5.08 -4.09
N HIS A 96 5.12 4.11 -4.02
CA HIS A 96 4.54 3.42 -5.15
C HIS A 96 3.05 3.75 -5.17
N ILE A 97 2.51 4.06 -6.35
CA ILE A 97 1.06 3.99 -6.55
C ILE A 97 0.68 2.54 -6.83
N MET A 98 -0.44 2.14 -6.27
CA MET A 98 -1.11 0.87 -6.51
C MET A 98 -2.42 1.15 -7.25
N VAL A 99 -2.55 0.59 -8.45
CA VAL A 99 -3.79 0.59 -9.23
C VAL A 99 -4.36 -0.82 -9.31
N ASN A 100 -5.68 -0.95 -9.39
CA ASN A 100 -6.38 -2.23 -9.54
C ASN A 100 -7.12 -2.28 -10.88
N SER A 101 -6.97 -3.39 -11.61
CA SER A 101 -7.77 -3.69 -12.80
C SER A 101 -8.73 -4.84 -12.55
N THR A 102 -10.03 -4.58 -12.73
CA THR A 102 -11.09 -5.59 -12.75
C THR A 102 -11.33 -6.07 -14.18
N LEU A 103 -10.31 -6.69 -14.81
CA LEU A 103 -10.44 -7.27 -16.15
C LEU A 103 -11.27 -8.55 -16.14
N ASP A 104 -11.25 -9.30 -15.03
CA ASP A 104 -12.04 -10.50 -14.80
C ASP A 104 -12.69 -10.42 -13.41
N LEU A 105 -13.99 -10.73 -13.31
CA LEU A 105 -14.76 -10.77 -12.05
C LEU A 105 -14.20 -11.77 -11.01
N LYS A 106 -13.20 -12.58 -11.37
CA LYS A 106 -12.59 -13.62 -10.53
C LYS A 106 -11.12 -13.37 -10.14
N LYS A 107 -10.47 -12.30 -10.65
CA LYS A 107 -9.04 -12.02 -10.39
C LYS A 107 -8.79 -10.54 -10.15
N PHE A 108 -8.46 -10.21 -8.90
CA PHE A 108 -8.02 -8.88 -8.50
C PHE A 108 -6.55 -8.67 -8.91
N LEU A 109 -6.34 -8.00 -10.05
CA LEU A 109 -5.01 -7.71 -10.58
C LEU A 109 -4.53 -6.34 -10.14
N VAL A 110 -3.51 -6.37 -9.28
CA VAL A 110 -2.84 -5.18 -8.79
C VAL A 110 -1.67 -4.84 -9.70
N TYR A 111 -1.45 -3.57 -9.96
CA TYR A 111 -0.24 -3.07 -10.62
C TYR A 111 0.38 -1.99 -9.74
N ASP A 112 1.70 -2.06 -9.52
CA ASP A 112 2.46 -1.01 -8.85
C ASP A 112 3.42 -0.28 -9.81
N SER A 113 3.53 1.03 -9.58
CA SER A 113 4.46 1.92 -10.29
C SER A 113 5.11 2.88 -9.30
N ILE A 114 6.40 3.16 -9.49
CA ILE A 114 7.14 4.14 -8.69
C ILE A 114 6.51 5.52 -8.91
N ILE A 115 6.08 6.20 -7.85
CA ILE A 115 5.25 7.41 -7.98
C ILE A 115 5.97 8.55 -8.71
N SER A 116 7.30 8.66 -8.56
CA SER A 116 8.12 9.67 -9.24
C SER A 116 8.07 9.55 -10.77
N SER A 117 7.82 8.36 -11.32
CA SER A 117 7.67 8.16 -12.77
C SER A 117 6.41 8.84 -13.34
N ILE A 118 5.38 9.06 -12.51
CA ILE A 118 4.13 9.74 -12.89
C ILE A 118 4.36 11.24 -13.16
N PHE A 119 5.28 11.85 -12.40
CA PHE A 119 5.67 13.25 -12.53
C PHE A 119 6.71 13.48 -13.65
N SER A 120 7.27 12.41 -14.23
CA SER A 120 8.24 12.49 -15.32
C SER A 120 7.61 13.01 -16.63
N THR A 121 8.45 13.54 -17.52
CA THR A 121 8.07 13.92 -18.89
C THR A 121 7.87 12.72 -19.83
N SER A 122 8.25 11.51 -19.40
CA SER A 122 8.04 10.25 -20.15
C SER A 122 6.61 10.08 -20.68
N SER A 123 6.48 9.44 -21.85
CA SER A 123 5.22 9.14 -22.52
C SER A 123 4.47 7.92 -21.98
N SER A 124 5.12 7.09 -21.16
CA SER A 124 4.51 5.93 -20.49
C SER A 124 5.09 5.69 -19.10
N VAL A 125 4.25 5.15 -18.22
CA VAL A 125 4.60 4.73 -16.85
C VAL A 125 4.68 3.22 -16.79
N THR A 126 5.82 2.68 -16.34
CA THR A 126 6.01 1.23 -16.21
C THR A 126 5.18 0.68 -15.07
N GLN A 127 4.32 -0.30 -15.36
CA GLN A 127 3.51 -1.04 -14.40
C GLN A 127 4.09 -2.42 -14.14
N THR A 128 4.28 -2.78 -12.88
CA THR A 128 4.64 -4.13 -12.46
C THR A 128 3.39 -4.84 -11.94
N GLN A 129 3.00 -5.96 -12.54
CA GLN A 129 1.89 -6.76 -12.04
C GLN A 129 2.25 -7.40 -10.70
N ARG A 130 1.34 -7.26 -9.73
CA ARG A 130 1.36 -7.92 -8.43
C ARG A 130 0.12 -8.80 -8.33
N ILE A 131 0.33 -10.04 -7.90
CA ILE A 131 -0.76 -10.94 -7.54
C ILE A 131 -1.08 -10.62 -6.08
N CYS A 132 -2.23 -9.99 -5.84
CA CYS A 132 -2.84 -10.05 -4.51
C CYS A 132 -3.34 -11.49 -4.30
N PRO A 133 -3.04 -12.16 -3.19
CA PRO A 133 -3.53 -13.52 -2.94
C PRO A 133 -5.02 -13.57 -2.57
N VAL A 134 -5.72 -12.44 -2.57
CA VAL A 134 -7.14 -12.34 -2.22
C VAL A 134 -7.93 -11.81 -3.42
N GLY A 135 -9.04 -12.46 -3.76
CA GLY A 135 -9.91 -12.09 -4.88
C GLY A 135 -10.92 -10.96 -4.59
N PHE A 136 -10.86 -10.35 -3.41
CA PHE A 136 -11.80 -9.30 -3.00
C PHE A 136 -11.34 -7.92 -3.49
N ASN A 137 -12.29 -7.08 -3.87
CA ASN A 137 -12.05 -5.71 -4.27
C ASN A 137 -12.48 -4.79 -3.10
N PRO A 138 -11.57 -4.25 -2.29
CA PRO A 138 -11.90 -3.38 -1.16
C PRO A 138 -12.29 -1.97 -1.63
N SER A 139 -13.11 -1.27 -0.85
CA SER A 139 -13.49 0.12 -1.12
C SER A 139 -12.35 1.10 -0.84
N ASP A 140 -11.64 0.89 0.26
CA ASP A 140 -10.60 1.76 0.80
C ASP A 140 -9.38 0.95 1.26
N PHE A 141 -8.24 1.64 1.33
CA PHE A 141 -6.96 1.10 1.80
C PHE A 141 -6.35 2.05 2.85
N SER A 142 -6.05 1.54 4.03
CA SER A 142 -5.16 2.22 4.97
C SER A 142 -3.71 1.82 4.71
N THR A 143 -2.76 2.73 4.92
CA THR A 143 -1.34 2.49 4.65
C THR A 143 -0.47 3.14 5.73
N CYS A 144 0.46 2.36 6.28
CA CYS A 144 1.45 2.82 7.25
C CYS A 144 2.73 2.00 7.02
N ASP A 145 3.88 2.69 6.97
CA ASP A 145 5.22 2.10 6.81
C ASP A 145 5.39 1.07 5.67
N GLY A 146 4.62 1.21 4.59
CA GLY A 146 4.66 0.29 3.44
C GLY A 146 3.81 -0.98 3.58
N ILE A 147 3.18 -1.19 4.74
CA ILE A 147 2.07 -2.14 4.88
C ILE A 147 0.78 -1.45 4.40
N ILE A 148 -0.08 -2.23 3.76
CA ILE A 148 -1.42 -1.86 3.32
C ILE A 148 -2.42 -2.72 4.11
N CYS A 149 -3.44 -2.10 4.69
CA CYS A 149 -4.55 -2.74 5.36
C CYS A 149 -5.85 -2.51 4.57
N PHE A 150 -6.61 -3.57 4.32
CA PHE A 150 -7.91 -3.51 3.66
C PHE A 150 -8.83 -4.67 4.05
N PRO A 151 -10.16 -4.48 4.04
CA PRO A 151 -11.12 -5.56 4.27
C PRO A 151 -11.08 -6.60 3.14
N ILE A 152 -11.32 -7.87 3.48
CA ILE A 152 -11.42 -8.98 2.53
C ILE A 152 -12.82 -9.62 2.50
N ASP A 153 -13.63 -9.35 3.53
CA ASP A 153 -15.05 -9.64 3.62
C ASP A 153 -15.68 -8.61 4.60
N THR A 154 -16.86 -8.90 5.17
CA THR A 154 -17.57 -8.00 6.09
C THR A 154 -16.96 -7.92 7.50
N THR A 155 -16.19 -8.92 7.94
CA THR A 155 -15.67 -9.08 9.31
C THR A 155 -14.17 -9.38 9.38
N SER A 156 -13.48 -9.56 8.25
CA SER A 156 -12.06 -9.86 8.18
C SER A 156 -11.31 -8.85 7.33
N ALA A 157 -10.05 -8.62 7.70
CA ALA A 157 -9.13 -7.76 6.97
C ALA A 157 -7.75 -8.40 6.84
N VAL A 158 -6.93 -7.81 5.98
CA VAL A 158 -5.60 -8.32 5.65
C VAL A 158 -4.56 -7.22 5.74
N LEU A 159 -3.37 -7.57 6.23
CA LEU A 159 -2.17 -6.74 6.19
C LEU A 159 -1.24 -7.27 5.10
N TRP A 160 -0.86 -6.42 4.16
CA TRP A 160 -0.03 -6.78 3.01
C TRP A 160 1.15 -5.83 2.88
N ASN A 161 2.38 -6.36 2.79
CA ASN A 161 3.52 -5.59 2.26
C ASN A 161 3.83 -6.10 0.84
N PRO A 162 3.52 -5.33 -0.22
CA PRO A 162 3.76 -5.72 -1.60
C PRO A 162 5.26 -5.83 -1.96
N SER A 163 6.11 -5.01 -1.33
CA SER A 163 7.55 -4.94 -1.60
C SER A 163 8.27 -6.24 -1.21
N ILE A 164 7.93 -6.82 -0.05
CA ILE A 164 8.44 -8.13 0.39
C ILE A 164 7.52 -9.32 0.08
N ARG A 165 6.34 -9.06 -0.50
CA ARG A 165 5.32 -10.06 -0.85
C ARG A 165 4.84 -10.90 0.35
N LYS A 166 4.79 -10.30 1.54
CA LYS A 166 4.27 -10.94 2.77
C LYS A 166 2.86 -10.45 3.08
N LEU A 167 2.04 -11.34 3.62
CA LEU A 167 0.63 -11.10 3.91
C LEU A 167 0.24 -11.80 5.22
N LYS A 168 -0.46 -11.11 6.13
CA LYS A 168 -1.13 -11.70 7.31
C LYS A 168 -2.63 -11.42 7.20
N ILE A 169 -3.46 -12.46 7.22
CA ILE A 169 -4.89 -12.34 7.43
C ILE A 169 -5.11 -12.12 8.93
N LEU A 170 -5.94 -11.15 9.29
CA LEU A 170 -6.29 -10.87 10.68
C LEU A 170 -7.39 -11.82 11.16
N PRO A 171 -7.48 -12.13 12.47
CA PRO A 171 -8.64 -12.82 13.01
C PRO A 171 -9.93 -12.03 12.69
N PRO A 172 -11.09 -12.68 12.49
CA PRO A 172 -12.35 -11.98 12.30
C PRO A 172 -12.65 -11.04 13.47
N LEU A 173 -13.04 -9.81 13.18
CA LEU A 173 -13.39 -8.77 14.15
C LEU A 173 -14.62 -9.15 14.98
N ILE A 174 -15.56 -9.88 14.37
CA ILE A 174 -16.73 -10.45 15.02
C ILE A 174 -16.77 -11.96 14.69
N PRO A 175 -16.74 -12.87 15.68
CA PRO A 175 -16.71 -14.32 15.43
C PRO A 175 -18.03 -14.93 14.94
N ALA A 176 -19.15 -14.21 15.09
CA ALA A 176 -20.50 -14.67 14.78
C ALA A 176 -21.25 -13.65 13.92
N PHE A 177 -22.22 -14.12 13.14
CA PHE A 177 -23.07 -13.25 12.33
C PHE A 177 -24.04 -12.45 13.22
N ASP A 178 -24.07 -11.11 13.05
CA ASP A 178 -25.09 -10.22 13.63
C ASP A 178 -25.77 -9.47 12.48
N GLU A 179 -27.08 -9.66 12.33
CA GLU A 179 -27.89 -9.06 11.25
C GLU A 179 -27.89 -7.52 11.27
N ARG A 180 -27.51 -6.90 12.39
CA ARG A 180 -27.45 -5.42 12.54
C ARG A 180 -26.10 -4.83 12.12
N LEU A 181 -25.09 -5.67 11.86
CA LEU A 181 -23.80 -5.26 11.34
C LEU A 181 -23.91 -5.04 9.82
N TYR A 182 -23.64 -3.83 9.34
CA TYR A 182 -23.66 -3.57 7.89
C TYR A 182 -22.27 -3.74 7.24
N CYS A 183 -21.20 -3.30 7.91
CA CYS A 183 -19.82 -3.62 7.54
C CYS A 183 -18.84 -3.36 8.69
N CYS A 184 -17.57 -3.73 8.48
CA CYS A 184 -16.47 -3.31 9.33
C CYS A 184 -15.50 -2.41 8.55
N ALA A 185 -15.01 -1.35 9.19
CA ALA A 185 -13.94 -0.51 8.69
C ALA A 185 -12.62 -0.85 9.39
N TYR A 186 -11.50 -0.76 8.65
CA TYR A 186 -10.17 -1.10 9.17
C TYR A 186 -9.17 0.00 8.87
N THR A 187 -8.33 0.26 9.85
CA THR A 187 -7.13 1.08 9.70
C THR A 187 -6.10 0.66 10.74
N PHE A 188 -4.90 1.20 10.68
CA PHE A 188 -3.82 0.84 11.59
C PHE A 188 -2.79 1.97 11.66
N GLY A 189 -1.94 1.93 12.68
CA GLY A 189 -0.86 2.88 12.86
C GLY A 189 0.25 2.30 13.72
N TYR A 190 1.33 3.05 13.84
CA TYR A 190 2.46 2.70 14.69
C TYR A 190 2.30 3.30 16.08
N ASP A 191 2.30 2.46 17.10
CA ASP A 191 2.37 2.89 18.50
C ASP A 191 3.86 2.95 18.91
N HIS A 192 4.32 4.19 19.15
CA HIS A 192 5.71 4.46 19.53
C HIS A 192 6.04 4.00 20.96
N PHE A 193 5.06 3.83 21.84
CA PHE A 193 5.26 3.42 23.23
C PHE A 193 5.57 1.92 23.33
N ILE A 194 4.83 1.07 22.60
CA ILE A 194 5.08 -0.38 22.53
C ILE A 194 6.01 -0.80 21.37
N ASP A 195 6.53 0.16 20.59
CA ASP A 195 7.44 -0.04 19.44
C ASP A 195 6.88 -0.99 18.35
N ASN A 196 5.55 -1.02 18.19
CA ASN A 196 4.80 -1.99 17.37
C ASN A 196 3.53 -1.38 16.74
N TYR A 197 2.88 -2.08 15.81
CA TYR A 197 1.67 -1.63 15.14
C TYR A 197 0.39 -2.03 15.91
N LYS A 198 -0.57 -1.10 15.98
CA LYS A 198 -1.95 -1.36 16.41
C LYS A 198 -2.89 -1.25 15.21
N ILE A 199 -3.73 -2.25 15.04
CA ILE A 199 -4.80 -2.31 14.04
C ILE A 199 -6.11 -2.00 14.75
N ILE A 200 -6.91 -1.12 14.15
CA ILE A 200 -8.19 -0.66 14.65
C ILE A 200 -9.27 -1.23 13.72
N GLY A 201 -10.10 -2.11 14.26
CA GLY A 201 -11.31 -2.60 13.62
C GLY A 201 -12.52 -1.85 14.19
N ILE A 202 -13.34 -1.27 13.32
CA ILE A 202 -14.59 -0.59 13.69
C ILE A 202 -15.74 -1.40 13.12
N SER A 203 -16.50 -2.06 13.99
CA SER A 203 -17.74 -2.76 13.63
C SER A 203 -18.87 -1.75 13.58
N LEU A 204 -19.44 -1.54 12.40
CA LEU A 204 -20.43 -0.51 12.15
C LEU A 204 -21.84 -1.12 12.15
N TYR A 205 -22.63 -0.72 13.14
CA TYR A 205 -24.03 -1.06 13.30
C TYR A 205 -24.90 0.17 13.05
N ILE A 206 -26.20 -0.02 12.82
CA ILE A 206 -27.14 1.09 12.54
C ILE A 206 -27.09 2.19 13.62
N ASN A 207 -26.99 1.81 14.90
CA ASN A 207 -27.07 2.73 16.04
C ASN A 207 -25.78 2.89 16.84
N LYS A 208 -24.70 2.16 16.52
CA LYS A 208 -23.44 2.18 17.29
C LYS A 208 -22.22 1.81 16.43
N LYS A 209 -21.04 2.21 16.89
CA LYS A 209 -19.76 1.99 16.20
C LYS A 209 -18.77 1.41 17.19
N GLU A 210 -18.74 0.09 17.25
CA GLU A 210 -17.91 -0.62 18.21
C GLU A 210 -16.46 -0.67 17.73
N VAL A 211 -15.52 -0.31 18.60
CA VAL A 211 -14.10 -0.27 18.24
C VAL A 211 -13.32 -1.34 19.00
N SER A 212 -12.48 -2.08 18.27
CA SER A 212 -11.54 -3.03 18.84
C SER A 212 -10.14 -2.81 18.29
N VAL A 213 -9.15 -3.11 19.12
CA VAL A 213 -7.72 -3.03 18.80
C VAL A 213 -7.12 -4.43 18.77
N ASN A 214 -6.34 -4.73 17.73
CA ASN A 214 -5.42 -5.86 17.65
C ASN A 214 -3.99 -5.32 17.60
N THR A 215 -3.08 -5.89 18.38
CA THR A 215 -1.65 -5.56 18.31
C THR A 215 -0.97 -6.53 17.37
N LEU A 216 -0.14 -6.04 16.45
CA LEU A 216 0.55 -6.90 15.50
C LEU A 216 1.39 -7.96 16.23
N GLY A 217 1.24 -9.21 15.81
CA GLY A 217 1.81 -10.39 16.50
C GLY A 217 0.83 -11.10 17.44
N THR A 218 -0.31 -10.49 17.80
CA THR A 218 -1.41 -11.17 18.51
C THR A 218 -2.54 -11.60 17.57
N ASP A 219 -3.32 -12.60 18.01
CA ASP A 219 -4.41 -13.22 17.24
C ASP A 219 -5.80 -13.01 17.89
N TYR A 220 -5.95 -11.97 18.71
CA TYR A 220 -7.22 -11.58 19.32
C TYR A 220 -7.51 -10.08 19.17
N TRP A 221 -8.78 -9.71 19.24
CA TRP A 221 -9.25 -8.33 19.31
C TRP A 221 -9.62 -7.99 20.76
N ARG A 222 -9.24 -6.79 21.21
CA ARG A 222 -9.67 -6.23 22.51
C ARG A 222 -10.55 -5.02 22.27
N ARG A 223 -11.73 -4.98 22.87
CA ARG A 223 -12.63 -3.81 22.82
C ARG A 223 -12.03 -2.63 23.58
N ILE A 224 -12.22 -1.44 23.03
CA ILE A 224 -11.98 -0.14 23.68
C ILE A 224 -13.30 0.64 23.70
N GLU A 225 -13.27 1.91 24.09
CA GLU A 225 -14.42 2.81 23.99
C GLU A 225 -14.99 2.85 22.56
N ASP A 226 -16.31 3.01 22.44
CA ASP A 226 -16.96 3.12 21.14
C ASP A 226 -16.66 4.46 20.47
N PHE A 227 -16.76 4.51 19.13
CA PHE A 227 -16.39 5.71 18.38
C PHE A 227 -17.32 6.89 18.78
N PRO A 228 -16.78 8.02 19.25
CA PRO A 228 -17.54 9.02 20.02
C PRO A 228 -18.49 9.90 19.19
N CYS A 229 -18.55 9.72 17.87
CA CYS A 229 -19.43 10.45 16.97
C CYS A 229 -20.59 9.56 16.52
N SER A 230 -21.82 10.02 16.75
CA SER A 230 -23.08 9.33 16.46
C SER A 230 -23.40 9.21 14.98
N GLY A 231 -23.01 10.20 14.16
CA GLY A 231 -23.29 10.24 12.71
C GLY A 231 -22.45 9.26 11.87
N SER A 232 -21.72 9.73 10.85
CA SER A 232 -21.01 8.86 9.89
C SER A 232 -19.49 9.08 9.86
N ILE A 233 -18.73 7.99 9.65
CA ILE A 233 -17.28 8.04 9.40
C ILE A 233 -17.06 8.22 7.90
N GLN A 234 -16.23 9.20 7.53
CA GLN A 234 -15.95 9.57 6.15
C GLN A 234 -14.62 8.96 5.67
N GLY A 235 -14.72 7.82 4.97
CA GLY A 235 -13.58 7.10 4.41
C GLY A 235 -12.71 6.38 5.45
N LYS A 236 -11.43 6.20 5.13
CA LYS A 236 -10.44 5.54 5.99
C LYS A 236 -10.00 6.42 7.17
N GLY A 237 -9.53 5.79 8.24
CA GLY A 237 -8.72 6.48 9.25
C GLY A 237 -7.26 6.64 8.80
N THR A 238 -6.67 7.78 9.13
CA THR A 238 -5.38 8.26 8.62
C THR A 238 -4.38 8.43 9.78
N PHE A 239 -3.28 7.66 9.74
CA PHE A 239 -2.25 7.67 10.79
C PHE A 239 -1.27 8.82 10.65
N VAL A 240 -1.08 9.62 11.70
CA VAL A 240 -0.05 10.67 11.79
C VAL A 240 0.24 10.98 13.27
N SER A 241 1.49 11.33 13.60
CA SER A 241 1.91 11.75 14.95
C SER A 241 1.50 10.80 16.09
N GLY A 242 1.58 9.47 15.89
CA GLY A 242 1.20 8.48 16.91
C GLY A 242 -0.32 8.29 17.10
N THR A 243 -1.13 8.92 16.26
CA THR A 243 -2.60 8.89 16.33
C THR A 243 -3.21 8.38 15.03
N VAL A 244 -4.44 7.88 15.10
CA VAL A 244 -5.27 7.61 13.90
C VAL A 244 -6.43 8.60 13.89
N ASN A 245 -6.65 9.22 12.73
CA ASN A 245 -7.54 10.36 12.58
C ASN A 245 -8.60 10.04 11.52
N TRP A 246 -9.87 10.23 11.84
CA TRP A 246 -10.97 10.08 10.91
C TRP A 246 -11.66 11.43 10.72
N LEU A 247 -12.01 11.74 9.48
CA LEU A 247 -13.07 12.70 9.22
C LEU A 247 -14.39 12.01 9.56
N ALA A 248 -15.24 12.71 10.29
CA ALA A 248 -16.59 12.29 10.64
C ALA A 248 -17.59 13.40 10.35
N VAL A 249 -18.86 13.03 10.30
CA VAL A 249 -20.00 13.93 10.21
C VAL A 249 -20.92 13.58 11.36
N ASP A 250 -21.31 14.57 12.17
CA ASP A 250 -22.25 14.36 13.28
C ASP A 250 -23.72 14.43 12.83
N ASP A 251 -24.66 14.22 13.75
CA ASP A 251 -26.10 14.22 13.44
C ASP A 251 -26.64 15.63 13.09
N SER A 252 -25.89 16.70 13.40
CA SER A 252 -26.15 18.07 12.95
C SER A 252 -25.69 18.34 11.52
N CYS A 253 -25.12 17.33 10.85
CA CYS A 253 -24.44 17.42 9.56
C CYS A 253 -23.26 18.41 9.58
N ASP A 254 -22.59 18.57 10.72
CA ASP A 254 -21.34 19.30 10.83
C ASP A 254 -20.14 18.34 10.71
N TYR A 255 -19.07 18.78 10.05
CA TYR A 255 -17.83 18.01 9.98
C TYR A 255 -17.09 18.03 11.31
N ALA A 256 -16.45 16.92 11.67
CA ALA A 256 -15.55 16.79 12.81
C ALA A 256 -14.32 15.95 12.44
N ILE A 257 -13.19 16.16 13.11
CA ILE A 257 -12.07 15.21 13.08
C ILE A 257 -11.99 14.52 14.44
N VAL A 258 -12.19 13.20 14.43
CA VAL A 258 -11.99 12.34 15.59
C VAL A 258 -10.59 11.74 15.51
N SER A 259 -9.80 11.93 16.55
CA SER A 259 -8.46 11.35 16.70
C SER A 259 -8.45 10.33 17.84
N LEU A 260 -7.85 9.17 17.59
CA LEU A 260 -7.53 8.15 18.59
C LEU A 260 -6.02 8.17 18.83
N ASP A 261 -5.64 8.48 20.07
CA ASP A 261 -4.26 8.31 20.56
C ASP A 261 -3.96 6.80 20.66
N LEU A 262 -2.92 6.30 19.99
CA LEU A 262 -2.63 4.86 19.99
C LEU A 262 -1.97 4.39 21.27
N GLU A 263 -1.24 5.25 21.98
CA GLU A 263 -0.60 4.91 23.26
C GLU A 263 -1.65 4.83 24.37
N LYS A 264 -2.51 5.85 24.46
CA LYS A 264 -3.54 5.99 25.51
C LYS A 264 -4.85 5.26 25.19
N GLU A 265 -5.10 4.97 23.92
CA GLU A 265 -6.35 4.39 23.39
C GLU A 265 -7.60 5.23 23.73
N SER A 266 -7.41 6.54 23.84
CA SER A 266 -8.43 7.54 24.17
C SER A 266 -8.73 8.46 22.99
N TYR A 267 -10.00 8.87 22.85
CA TYR A 267 -10.43 9.80 21.80
C TYR A 267 -10.25 11.27 22.16
N GLN A 268 -10.02 12.10 21.14
CA GLN A 268 -10.11 13.55 21.19
C GLN A 268 -10.67 14.10 19.88
N TYR A 269 -11.36 15.25 19.95
CA TYR A 269 -11.77 16.00 18.77
C TYR A 269 -10.67 16.99 18.38
N LEU A 270 -10.24 16.98 17.12
CA LEU A 270 -9.31 17.98 16.60
C LEU A 270 -10.06 19.18 16.01
N PRO A 271 -9.51 20.40 16.13
CA PRO A 271 -10.13 21.59 15.58
C PRO A 271 -10.07 21.58 14.05
N LEU A 272 -11.19 21.94 13.40
CA LEU A 272 -11.24 22.21 11.97
C LEU A 272 -10.66 23.59 11.62
N PRO A 273 -10.19 23.78 10.36
CA PRO A 273 -9.71 25.09 9.88
C PRO A 273 -10.82 26.15 9.84
N TYR A 274 -12.05 25.73 9.54
CA TYR A 274 -13.27 26.55 9.56
C TYR A 274 -14.47 25.66 9.82
N HIS A 275 -15.55 26.24 10.36
CA HIS A 275 -16.82 25.54 10.48
C HIS A 275 -17.42 25.34 9.08
N ASN A 276 -17.83 24.12 8.77
CA ASN A 276 -18.50 23.81 7.51
C ASN A 276 -19.51 22.69 7.71
N LYS A 277 -20.72 22.91 7.22
CA LYS A 277 -21.77 21.90 7.15
C LYS A 277 -21.57 21.02 5.92
N VAL A 278 -22.07 19.79 6.00
CA VAL A 278 -22.18 18.88 4.86
C VAL A 278 -23.25 19.41 3.91
N GLY A 279 -22.82 20.26 2.97
CA GLY A 279 -23.54 20.55 1.74
C GLY A 279 -23.07 19.63 0.61
N ASN A 280 -22.95 20.16 -0.61
CA ASN A 280 -22.36 19.45 -1.75
C ASN A 280 -20.82 19.27 -1.66
N ASN A 281 -20.20 19.85 -0.62
CA ASN A 281 -18.75 19.90 -0.44
C ASN A 281 -18.23 18.60 0.19
N PHE A 282 -17.62 17.73 -0.63
CA PHE A 282 -16.96 16.51 -0.16
C PHE A 282 -15.56 16.80 0.39
N TRP A 283 -15.31 16.44 1.63
CA TRP A 283 -14.00 16.55 2.27
C TRP A 283 -13.33 15.18 2.41
N SER A 284 -12.00 15.14 2.39
CA SER A 284 -11.21 13.93 2.69
C SER A 284 -9.94 14.26 3.49
N LEU A 285 -9.47 13.28 4.26
CA LEU A 285 -8.40 13.44 5.25
C LEU A 285 -7.24 12.49 4.93
N GLU A 286 -6.08 13.05 4.62
CA GLU A 286 -4.87 12.32 4.19
C GLU A 286 -3.62 12.90 4.89
N VAL A 287 -2.45 12.25 4.74
CA VAL A 287 -1.16 12.78 5.25
C VAL A 287 -0.36 13.40 4.11
N VAL A 288 0.20 14.58 4.34
CA VAL A 288 1.07 15.30 3.40
C VAL A 288 2.25 15.88 4.17
N LYS A 289 3.49 15.58 3.73
CA LYS A 289 4.74 16.06 4.37
C LYS A 289 4.70 15.83 5.90
N ASP A 290 4.33 14.61 6.31
CA ASP A 290 4.13 14.14 7.69
C ASP A 290 3.13 14.95 8.55
N CYS A 291 2.30 15.80 7.92
CA CYS A 291 1.26 16.60 8.56
C CYS A 291 -0.14 16.11 8.16
N LEU A 292 -1.14 16.35 9.03
CA LEU A 292 -2.54 16.08 8.73
C LEU A 292 -3.06 17.09 7.68
N CYS A 293 -3.73 16.60 6.64
CA CYS A 293 -4.17 17.41 5.51
C CYS A 293 -5.66 17.17 5.18
N ILE A 294 -6.43 18.25 5.04
CA ILE A 294 -7.80 18.23 4.52
C ILE A 294 -7.76 18.62 3.04
N PHE A 295 -8.42 17.81 2.23
CA PHE A 295 -8.78 18.13 0.86
C PHE A 295 -10.27 18.46 0.83
N ALA A 296 -10.58 19.75 0.77
CA ALA A 296 -11.93 20.28 0.81
C ALA A 296 -12.38 20.63 -0.61
N ASN A 297 -13.26 19.79 -1.20
CA ASN A 297 -13.89 20.13 -2.46
C ASN A 297 -14.95 21.22 -2.20
N MET A 298 -14.74 22.41 -2.77
CA MET A 298 -15.64 23.56 -2.74
C MET A 298 -16.25 23.74 -4.13
N ASP A 299 -17.39 24.44 -4.24
CA ASP A 299 -18.19 24.59 -5.48
C ASP A 299 -17.35 24.89 -6.74
N MET A 300 -16.32 25.73 -6.64
CA MET A 300 -15.48 26.18 -7.76
C MET A 300 -13.96 25.94 -7.55
N SER A 301 -13.55 25.15 -6.55
CA SER A 301 -12.13 24.83 -6.32
C SER A 301 -11.91 23.71 -5.31
N LEU A 302 -10.81 22.97 -5.44
CA LEU A 302 -10.30 22.10 -4.37
C LEU A 302 -9.32 22.89 -3.49
N ASP A 303 -9.67 23.09 -2.22
CA ASP A 303 -8.77 23.64 -1.21
C ASP A 303 -7.93 22.51 -0.57
N VAL A 304 -6.63 22.73 -0.47
CA VAL A 304 -5.68 21.82 0.20
C VAL A 304 -5.17 22.53 1.45
N LEU A 305 -5.55 22.03 2.62
CA LEU A 305 -5.27 22.64 3.91
C LEU A 305 -4.40 21.70 4.75
N ILE A 306 -3.31 22.20 5.30
CA ILE A 306 -2.32 21.43 6.07
C ILE A 306 -2.20 21.98 7.51
N MET A 307 -2.30 21.08 8.50
CA MET A 307 -2.11 21.38 9.92
C MET A 307 -0.62 21.23 10.24
N LYS A 308 0.12 22.35 10.28
CA LYS A 308 1.59 22.33 10.46
C LYS A 308 2.03 21.87 11.85
N GLU A 309 1.20 22.13 12.87
CA GLU A 309 1.44 21.71 14.25
C GLU A 309 0.26 20.87 14.70
N TYR A 310 0.47 19.57 14.82
CA TYR A 310 -0.58 18.60 15.09
C TYR A 310 -1.41 18.99 16.33
N GLY A 311 -2.74 18.97 16.20
CA GLY A 311 -3.71 19.37 17.20
C GLY A 311 -4.02 20.88 17.29
N LYS A 312 -3.20 21.77 16.71
CA LYS A 312 -3.40 23.23 16.86
C LYS A 312 -4.23 23.84 15.73
N LYS A 313 -5.36 24.47 16.08
CA LYS A 313 -6.27 25.16 15.12
C LYS A 313 -5.55 26.23 14.30
N GLU A 314 -4.75 27.06 14.95
CA GLU A 314 -4.02 28.18 14.35
C GLU A 314 -2.94 27.73 13.34
N SER A 315 -2.55 26.45 13.36
CA SER A 315 -1.54 25.91 12.45
C SER A 315 -2.10 25.45 11.09
N TRP A 316 -3.43 25.47 10.92
CA TRP A 316 -4.06 25.21 9.64
C TRP A 316 -3.69 26.29 8.64
N THR A 317 -3.05 25.89 7.54
CA THR A 317 -2.66 26.78 6.46
C THR A 317 -3.14 26.23 5.12
N LYS A 318 -3.65 27.11 4.24
CA LYS A 318 -3.98 26.73 2.87
C LYS A 318 -2.67 26.58 2.07
N LEU A 319 -2.41 25.37 1.60
CA LEU A 319 -1.21 25.04 0.83
C LEU A 319 -1.44 25.26 -0.68
N TYR A 320 -2.60 24.83 -1.19
CA TYR A 320 -3.01 25.05 -2.58
C TYR A 320 -4.51 25.39 -2.66
N ASN A 321 -4.87 26.15 -3.69
CA ASN A 321 -6.23 26.24 -4.22
C ASN A 321 -6.17 25.77 -5.67
N VAL A 322 -6.81 24.66 -6.00
CA VAL A 322 -6.87 24.14 -7.36
C VAL A 322 -8.19 24.61 -7.99
N PRO A 323 -8.17 25.47 -9.03
CA PRO A 323 -9.40 26.00 -9.62
C PRO A 323 -10.22 24.90 -10.32
N TYR A 324 -11.54 25.09 -10.35
CA TYR A 324 -12.44 24.27 -11.17
C TYR A 324 -12.17 24.48 -12.66
N LEU A 325 -11.53 23.50 -13.30
CA LEU A 325 -11.14 23.53 -14.72
C LEU A 325 -12.05 22.62 -15.58
N GLY A 326 -13.35 22.61 -15.28
CA GLY A 326 -14.34 21.77 -15.99
C GLY A 326 -14.36 20.30 -15.55
N LEU A 327 -13.64 19.96 -14.48
CA LEU A 327 -13.59 18.65 -13.83
C LEU A 327 -14.21 18.77 -12.42
N TYR A 328 -14.56 17.63 -11.80
CA TYR A 328 -14.92 17.43 -10.37
C TYR A 328 -16.39 17.05 -10.07
N PHE A 329 -16.66 15.76 -10.15
CA PHE A 329 -17.41 15.08 -9.08
C PHE A 329 -16.50 13.99 -8.48
N HIS A 330 -16.45 13.90 -7.15
CA HIS A 330 -15.61 12.96 -6.37
C HIS A 330 -14.12 12.95 -6.74
N SER A 331 -13.46 14.12 -6.67
CA SER A 331 -12.00 14.19 -6.70
C SER A 331 -11.39 13.62 -5.41
N LYS A 332 -10.28 12.88 -5.52
CA LYS A 332 -9.48 12.40 -4.38
C LYS A 332 -8.01 12.72 -4.62
N ALA A 333 -7.38 13.42 -3.69
CA ALA A 333 -5.92 13.58 -3.69
C ALA A 333 -5.23 12.31 -3.19
N LEU A 334 -4.04 12.04 -3.74
CA LEU A 334 -3.30 10.79 -3.54
C LEU A 334 -1.88 11.03 -3.06
N TYR A 335 -1.22 12.08 -3.56
CA TYR A 335 0.18 12.38 -3.24
C TYR A 335 0.56 13.82 -3.59
N ILE A 336 1.54 14.40 -2.90
CA ILE A 336 2.19 15.66 -3.27
C ILE A 336 3.70 15.44 -3.33
N SER A 337 4.34 15.81 -4.44
CA SER A 337 5.78 15.63 -4.66
C SER A 337 6.63 16.73 -3.99
N GLU A 338 7.94 16.51 -3.89
CA GLU A 338 8.93 17.53 -3.45
C GLU A 338 8.87 18.82 -4.25
N TYR A 339 8.44 18.75 -5.51
CA TYR A 339 8.35 19.89 -6.40
C TYR A 339 7.04 20.68 -6.29
N ASP A 340 6.20 20.35 -5.30
CA ASP A 340 4.88 20.93 -5.04
C ASP A 340 3.87 20.65 -6.17
N GLN A 341 3.97 19.45 -6.75
CA GLN A 341 3.01 18.93 -7.73
C GLN A 341 2.07 17.92 -7.05
N LEU A 342 0.77 18.12 -7.24
CA LEU A 342 -0.31 17.40 -6.58
C LEU A 342 -0.90 16.34 -7.52
N LEU A 343 -0.85 15.07 -7.13
CA LEU A 343 -1.48 13.95 -7.83
C LEU A 343 -2.88 13.71 -7.26
N MET A 344 -3.88 13.79 -8.14
CA MET A 344 -5.29 13.57 -7.84
C MET A 344 -5.90 12.56 -8.81
N GLY A 345 -6.97 11.90 -8.39
CA GLY A 345 -7.90 11.23 -9.28
C GLY A 345 -9.25 11.97 -9.35
N PHE A 346 -9.93 11.83 -10.48
CA PHE A 346 -11.22 12.45 -10.78
C PHE A 346 -12.02 11.59 -11.78
N TYR A 347 -13.33 11.77 -11.81
CA TYR A 347 -14.17 11.24 -12.89
C TYR A 347 -14.24 12.24 -14.05
N GLU A 348 -14.11 11.73 -15.27
CA GLU A 348 -14.36 12.50 -16.48
C GLU A 348 -15.83 12.97 -16.54
N PRO A 349 -16.12 14.26 -16.82
CA PRO A 349 -17.49 14.77 -16.85
C PRO A 349 -18.41 13.96 -17.77
N GLY A 350 -19.58 13.57 -17.27
CA GLY A 350 -20.54 12.75 -18.00
C GLY A 350 -20.11 11.29 -18.24
N SER A 351 -19.04 10.82 -17.60
CA SER A 351 -18.44 9.50 -17.83
C SER A 351 -18.14 8.77 -16.51
N SER A 352 -18.16 7.44 -16.54
CA SER A 352 -17.74 6.59 -15.42
C SER A 352 -16.22 6.34 -15.39
N ILE A 353 -15.47 6.90 -16.35
CA ILE A 353 -14.02 6.74 -16.45
C ILE A 353 -13.32 7.57 -15.37
N TYR A 354 -12.58 6.90 -14.49
CA TYR A 354 -11.70 7.53 -13.52
C TYR A 354 -10.33 7.78 -14.14
N LYS A 355 -9.80 8.99 -14.01
CA LYS A 355 -8.49 9.41 -14.53
C LYS A 355 -7.63 9.98 -13.41
N LEU A 356 -6.31 9.99 -13.63
CA LEU A 356 -5.34 10.69 -12.80
C LEU A 356 -4.96 12.02 -13.44
N VAL A 357 -4.66 13.02 -12.61
CA VAL A 357 -4.10 14.32 -13.00
C VAL A 357 -2.98 14.68 -12.03
N VAL A 358 -1.88 15.17 -12.60
CA VAL A 358 -0.83 15.91 -11.89
C VAL A 358 -1.11 17.39 -12.10
N TYR A 359 -1.38 18.13 -11.02
CA TYR A 359 -1.47 19.58 -11.00
C TYR A 359 -0.14 20.19 -10.54
N ASP A 360 0.43 21.08 -11.34
CA ASP A 360 1.63 21.86 -11.01
C ASP A 360 1.20 23.23 -10.46
N SER A 361 1.32 23.39 -9.14
CA SER A 361 0.89 24.61 -8.43
C SER A 361 1.68 25.86 -8.80
N LYS A 362 2.93 25.70 -9.28
CA LYS A 362 3.82 26.82 -9.63
C LYS A 362 3.58 27.33 -11.05
N LYS A 363 3.08 26.46 -11.93
CA LYS A 363 2.74 26.78 -13.33
C LYS A 363 1.25 26.94 -13.57
N CYS A 364 0.41 26.57 -12.61
CA CYS A 364 -1.05 26.44 -12.74
C CYS A 364 -1.47 25.53 -13.92
N THR A 365 -0.72 24.47 -14.19
CA THR A 365 -1.00 23.52 -15.29
C THR A 365 -1.43 22.15 -14.78
N MET A 366 -2.17 21.42 -15.61
CA MET A 366 -2.54 20.02 -15.36
C MET A 366 -1.95 19.12 -16.45
N LYS A 367 -1.46 17.94 -16.06
CA LYS A 367 -1.04 16.86 -16.96
C LYS A 367 -1.77 15.57 -16.59
N ILE A 368 -2.38 14.91 -17.57
CA ILE A 368 -2.89 13.54 -17.42
C ILE A 368 -1.71 12.58 -17.70
N PRO A 369 -1.21 11.80 -16.72
CA PRO A 369 -0.19 10.80 -16.95
C PRO A 369 -0.77 9.60 -17.71
N ASN A 370 0.00 9.06 -18.65
CA ASN A 370 -0.38 7.86 -19.41
C ASN A 370 -0.14 6.60 -18.57
N ILE A 371 -1.13 6.25 -17.75
CA ILE A 371 -1.17 5.08 -16.87
C ILE A 371 -2.38 4.23 -17.27
N GLN A 372 -2.17 2.94 -17.50
CA GLN A 372 -3.26 1.99 -17.81
C GLN A 372 -3.90 1.46 -16.51
N ASN A 373 -5.02 0.74 -16.62
CA ASN A 373 -5.64 0.06 -15.47
C ASN A 373 -6.01 1.00 -14.29
N ILE A 374 -6.35 2.26 -14.57
CA ILE A 374 -6.79 3.21 -13.55
C ILE A 374 -8.21 2.84 -13.07
N SER A 375 -8.38 2.82 -11.76
CA SER A 375 -9.66 2.70 -11.06
C SER A 375 -9.71 3.72 -9.92
N ARG A 376 -10.88 4.02 -9.35
CA ARG A 376 -11.01 4.85 -8.14
C ARG A 376 -10.29 4.25 -6.92
N ARG A 377 -10.12 2.92 -6.92
CA ARG A 377 -9.56 2.14 -5.81
C ARG A 377 -8.04 2.12 -5.89
N LEU A 378 -7.44 3.16 -5.32
CA LEU A 378 -6.01 3.43 -5.36
C LEU A 378 -5.44 3.45 -3.94
N ALA A 379 -4.21 2.96 -3.81
CA ALA A 379 -3.40 3.12 -2.60
C ALA A 379 -2.04 3.73 -2.97
N VAL A 380 -1.51 4.59 -2.12
CA VAL A 380 -0.12 5.03 -2.18
C VAL A 380 0.59 4.44 -0.97
N TYR A 381 1.64 3.66 -1.19
CA TYR A 381 2.38 2.97 -0.14
C TYR A 381 3.88 3.17 -0.29
N LEU A 382 4.61 3.11 0.81
CA LEU A 382 6.07 3.29 0.84
C LEU A 382 6.79 1.95 0.59
N GLU A 383 7.90 1.94 -0.15
CA GLU A 383 8.72 0.73 -0.31
C GLU A 383 9.45 0.42 1.00
N SER A 384 9.09 -0.67 1.70
CA SER A 384 9.70 -1.02 2.99
C SER A 384 9.98 -2.51 3.17
N LEU A 385 10.85 -2.83 4.13
CA LEU A 385 11.11 -4.18 4.63
C LEU A 385 10.20 -4.61 5.80
N ILE A 386 9.27 -3.76 6.25
CA ILE A 386 8.45 -4.03 7.44
C ILE A 386 7.52 -5.23 7.17
N SER A 387 7.56 -6.22 8.05
CA SER A 387 6.85 -7.49 7.88
C SER A 387 5.50 -7.48 8.61
N PRO A 388 4.36 -7.72 7.93
CA PRO A 388 3.05 -7.86 8.58
C PRO A 388 2.87 -9.23 9.28
N CYS A 389 3.89 -10.10 9.24
CA CYS A 389 3.88 -11.44 9.82
C CYS A 389 4.97 -11.56 10.91
N SER A 390 5.25 -10.47 11.62
CA SER A 390 6.32 -10.38 12.63
C SER A 390 5.79 -10.70 14.02
#